data_AF-A0A4Z1J8A3-F1
#
_entry.id   AF-A0A4Z1J8A3-F1
#
_cell.length_a   1.000
_cell.length_b   1.000
_cell.length_c   1.000
_cell.angle_alpha   90.00
_cell.angle_beta   90.00
_cell.angle_gamma   90.00
#
_symmetry.space_group_name_H-M   'P 1'
#
loop_
_entity.id
_entity.type
_entity.pdbx_description
1 polymer ?
#
loop_
_entity_poly.entity_id
_entity_poly.type
_entity_poly.pdbx_seq_one_letter_code
_entity_poly.pdbx_strand_id
1 'polypeptide(L)'
;MGPAFEALLKNFFMEHLHHDEEIRYFLKGVGYFDVRKAKDEWVRIKAEAGDLLVLPAGIYHRFTLDEANYGGVIRFFKDHPKWEALDRSAETDQDEYRKNYLLARSNGSFLV
;
A
#
# COMPACT_ATOMS: atom_id res chain seq x y z
N MET A 1 -14.86 -8.24 16.20
CA MET A 1 -13.61 -7.55 16.56
C MET A 1 -13.98 -6.18 17.11
N GLY A 2 -13.19 -5.58 18.02
CA GLY A 2 -13.59 -4.38 18.77
C GLY A 2 -13.17 -3.05 18.11
N PRO A 3 -13.46 -1.89 18.76
CA PRO A 3 -13.25 -0.56 18.19
C PRO A 3 -11.81 -0.26 17.71
N ALA A 4 -10.81 -0.81 18.40
CA ALA A 4 -9.40 -0.64 18.02
C ALA A 4 -9.06 -1.30 16.66
N PHE A 5 -9.69 -2.44 16.36
CA PHE A 5 -9.50 -3.13 15.09
C PHE A 5 -10.15 -2.34 13.94
N GLU A 6 -11.35 -1.82 14.15
CA GLU A 6 -12.06 -1.01 13.16
C GLU A 6 -11.31 0.30 12.86
N ALA A 7 -10.81 0.97 13.90
CA ALA A 7 -9.99 2.17 13.73
C ALA A 7 -8.70 1.88 12.94
N LEU A 8 -8.06 0.74 13.20
CA LEU A 8 -6.86 0.33 12.48
C LEU A 8 -7.14 0.05 11.01
N LEU A 9 -8.21 -0.71 10.69
CA LEU A 9 -8.63 -0.95 9.31
C LEU A 9 -8.99 0.34 8.58
N LYS A 10 -9.64 1.29 9.27
CA LYS A 10 -9.97 2.59 8.68
C LYS A 10 -8.71 3.37 8.30
N ASN A 11 -7.67 3.32 9.12
CA ASN A 11 -6.39 3.97 8.80
C ASN A 11 -5.72 3.31 7.59
N PHE A 12 -5.69 1.98 7.53
CA PHE A 12 -5.12 1.27 6.37
C PHE A 12 -5.90 1.51 5.08
N PHE A 13 -7.20 1.75 5.18
CA PHE A 13 -8.05 2.00 4.01
C PHE A 13 -8.03 3.46 3.55
N MET A 14 -7.50 4.38 4.35
CA MET A 14 -7.24 5.75 3.90
C MET A 14 -6.20 5.70 2.78
N GLU A 15 -6.39 6.46 1.70
CA GLU A 15 -5.41 6.47 0.61
C GLU A 15 -4.14 7.19 1.05
N HIS A 16 -3.00 6.51 0.99
CA HIS A 16 -1.72 7.01 1.47
C HIS A 16 -0.55 6.52 0.60
N LEU A 17 0.63 7.05 0.89
CA LEU A 17 1.91 6.57 0.36
C LEU A 17 2.92 6.36 1.49
N HIS A 18 4.03 5.70 1.14
CA HIS A 18 5.19 5.52 1.98
C HIS A 18 6.47 6.01 1.27
N HIS A 19 7.46 6.42 2.05
CA HIS A 19 8.80 6.76 1.56
C HIS A 19 9.66 5.52 1.27
N ASP A 20 9.30 4.38 1.86
CA ASP A 20 9.93 3.08 1.58
C ASP A 20 8.93 2.14 0.89
N GLU A 21 9.42 1.00 0.40
CA GLU A 21 8.56 -0.03 -0.18
C GLU A 21 7.64 -0.65 0.89
N GLU A 22 6.38 -0.90 0.52
CA GLU A 22 5.48 -1.70 1.33
C GLU A 22 5.56 -3.16 0.87
N ILE A 23 6.27 -3.98 1.66
CA ILE A 23 6.48 -5.40 1.37
C ILE A 23 5.64 -6.25 2.33
N ARG A 24 4.80 -7.13 1.77
CA ARG A 24 3.85 -7.96 2.50
C ARG A 24 3.86 -9.39 1.96
N TYR A 25 4.14 -10.35 2.84
CA TYR A 25 3.98 -11.77 2.53
C TYR A 25 2.79 -12.34 3.31
N PHE A 26 1.79 -12.85 2.61
CA PHE A 26 0.57 -13.37 3.22
C PHE A 26 0.78 -14.79 3.72
N LEU A 27 0.60 -15.00 5.01
CA LEU A 27 0.65 -16.33 5.63
C LEU A 27 -0.72 -17.02 5.61
N LYS A 28 -1.79 -16.22 5.72
CA LYS A 28 -3.18 -16.70 5.83
C LYS A 28 -4.17 -15.56 5.60
N GLY A 29 -5.40 -15.94 5.26
CA GLY A 29 -6.49 -15.01 4.98
C GLY A 29 -6.32 -14.33 3.62
N VAL A 30 -7.15 -13.32 3.38
CA VAL A 30 -7.22 -12.59 2.12
C VAL A 30 -7.28 -11.10 2.42
N GLY A 31 -6.59 -10.31 1.60
CA GLY A 31 -6.69 -8.87 1.62
C GLY A 31 -6.64 -8.27 0.22
N TYR A 32 -7.01 -7.00 0.15
CA TYR A 32 -7.01 -6.22 -1.07
C TYR A 32 -6.12 -5.01 -0.91
N PHE A 33 -5.18 -4.86 -1.85
CA PHE A 33 -4.45 -3.62 -2.06
C PHE A 33 -5.06 -2.92 -3.27
N ASP A 34 -5.63 -1.74 -3.05
CA ASP A 34 -6.03 -0.88 -4.14
C ASP A 34 -4.85 0.07 -4.43
N VAL A 35 -4.42 0.16 -5.69
CA VAL A 35 -3.34 1.04 -6.14
C VAL A 35 -3.80 1.96 -7.27
N ARG A 36 -3.21 3.15 -7.40
CA ARG A 36 -3.51 4.08 -8.50
C ARG A 36 -2.70 3.77 -9.75
N LYS A 37 -3.37 3.47 -10.86
CA LYS A 37 -2.73 3.34 -12.18
C LYS A 37 -2.39 4.70 -12.81
N ALA A 38 -1.82 4.70 -14.02
CA ALA A 38 -1.42 5.92 -14.74
C ALA A 38 -2.48 7.04 -14.79
N LYS A 39 -3.75 6.68 -15.03
CA LYS A 39 -4.89 7.60 -15.12
C LYS A 39 -5.59 7.88 -13.79
N ASP A 40 -4.92 7.58 -12.68
CA ASP A 40 -5.44 7.75 -11.32
C ASP A 40 -6.72 6.95 -11.04
N GLU A 41 -6.93 5.84 -11.76
CA GLU A 41 -8.01 4.90 -11.47
C GLU A 41 -7.52 3.80 -10.52
N TRP A 42 -8.42 3.27 -9.72
CA TRP A 42 -8.11 2.15 -8.82
C TRP A 42 -7.93 0.85 -9.59
N VAL A 43 -6.87 0.13 -9.26
CA VAL A 43 -6.68 -1.29 -9.58
C VAL A 43 -6.66 -2.05 -8.26
N ARG A 44 -7.52 -3.06 -8.13
CA ARG A 44 -7.57 -3.92 -6.95
C ARG A 44 -6.72 -5.16 -7.16
N ILE A 45 -5.76 -5.35 -6.28
CA ILE A 45 -4.91 -6.54 -6.20
C ILE A 45 -5.42 -7.38 -5.04
N LYS A 46 -5.88 -8.60 -5.33
CA LYS A 46 -6.17 -9.59 -4.29
C LYS A 46 -4.85 -10.27 -3.92
N ALA A 47 -4.56 -10.33 -2.63
CA ALA A 47 -3.44 -11.10 -2.08
C ALA A 47 -3.96 -12.14 -1.09
N GLU A 48 -3.49 -13.37 -1.20
CA GLU A 48 -3.84 -14.50 -0.36
C GLU A 48 -2.61 -15.29 0.09
N ALA A 49 -2.81 -16.33 0.89
CA ALA A 49 -1.71 -17.09 1.50
C ALA A 49 -0.70 -17.59 0.44
N GLY A 50 0.57 -17.26 0.62
CA GLY A 50 1.65 -17.56 -0.32
C GLY A 50 2.06 -16.40 -1.23
N ASP A 51 1.25 -15.33 -1.30
CA ASP A 51 1.58 -14.17 -2.13
C ASP A 51 2.57 -13.24 -1.42
N LEU A 52 3.59 -12.81 -2.17
CA LEU A 52 4.47 -11.71 -1.81
C LEU A 52 4.12 -10.50 -2.69
N LEU A 53 3.69 -9.42 -2.05
CA LEU A 53 3.44 -8.14 -2.71
C LEU A 53 4.51 -7.13 -2.30
N VAL A 54 5.03 -6.40 -3.29
CA VAL A 54 5.95 -5.28 -3.11
C VAL A 54 5.32 -4.07 -3.78
N LEU A 55 4.93 -3.07 -2.99
CA LEU A 55 4.48 -1.77 -3.51
C LEU A 55 5.65 -0.79 -3.46
N PRO A 56 6.00 -0.12 -4.58
CA PRO A 56 7.12 0.81 -4.61
C PRO A 56 6.85 2.06 -3.77
N ALA A 57 7.92 2.66 -3.21
CA ALA A 57 7.82 3.95 -2.55
C ALA A 57 7.13 5.00 -3.45
N GLY A 58 6.33 5.89 -2.84
CA GLY A 58 5.62 6.97 -3.54
C GLY A 58 4.37 6.56 -4.34
N ILE A 59 3.99 5.28 -4.36
CA ILE A 59 2.70 4.85 -4.93
C ILE A 59 1.55 5.15 -3.96
N TYR A 60 0.48 5.75 -4.48
CA TYR A 60 -0.76 5.86 -3.72
C TYR A 60 -1.48 4.50 -3.69
N HIS A 61 -1.78 4.06 -2.49
CA HIS A 61 -2.44 2.80 -2.24
C HIS A 61 -3.28 2.83 -0.95
N ARG A 62 -4.03 1.77 -0.74
CA ARG A 62 -4.75 1.49 0.50
C ARG A 62 -4.96 -0.01 0.65
N PHE A 63 -5.21 -0.44 1.88
CA PHE A 63 -5.42 -1.84 2.21
C PHE A 63 -6.76 -2.06 2.92
N THR A 64 -7.41 -3.18 2.62
CA THR A 64 -8.53 -3.72 3.41
C THR A 64 -8.48 -5.24 3.44
N LEU A 65 -9.05 -5.82 4.49
CA LEU A 65 -9.38 -7.25 4.50
C LEU A 65 -10.61 -7.52 3.65
N ASP A 66 -10.81 -8.77 3.29
CA ASP A 66 -12.08 -9.25 2.73
C ASP A 66 -13.18 -9.34 3.81
N GLU A 67 -14.34 -9.88 3.43
CA GLU A 67 -15.50 -10.00 4.32
C GLU A 67 -15.25 -10.92 5.52
N ALA A 68 -14.29 -11.84 5.42
CA ALA A 68 -13.90 -12.70 6.54
C ALA A 68 -13.16 -11.93 7.65
N ASN A 69 -12.70 -10.71 7.37
CA ASN A 69 -12.01 -9.84 8.32
C ASN A 69 -10.83 -10.53 9.03
N TYR A 70 -10.16 -11.46 8.35
CA TYR A 70 -9.12 -12.29 8.92
C TYR A 70 -7.90 -12.30 8.01
N GLY A 71 -6.72 -12.07 8.61
CA GLY A 71 -5.47 -12.12 7.87
C GLY A 71 -4.27 -12.26 8.80
N GLY A 72 -3.16 -12.70 8.22
CA GLY A 72 -1.86 -12.70 8.87
C GLY A 72 -0.77 -12.51 7.83
N VAL A 73 0.06 -11.49 8.00
CA VAL A 73 1.13 -11.14 7.06
C VAL A 73 2.46 -11.00 7.78
N ILE A 74 3.55 -11.35 7.08
CA ILE A 74 4.90 -10.92 7.44
C ILE A 74 5.16 -9.59 6.72
N ARG A 75 5.74 -8.64 7.44
CA ARG A 75 6.13 -7.34 6.93
C ARG A 75 7.65 -7.30 6.82
N PHE A 76 8.17 -6.95 5.65
CA PHE A 76 9.61 -6.77 5.44
C PHE A 76 9.94 -5.28 5.31
N PHE A 77 11.11 -4.90 5.80
CA PHE A 77 11.64 -3.55 5.72
C PHE A 77 13.08 -3.63 5.23
N LYS A 78 13.47 -2.65 4.42
CA LYS A 78 14.84 -2.53 3.94
C LYS A 78 15.82 -2.22 5.09
N ASP A 79 15.42 -1.31 5.97
CA ASP A 79 16.19 -0.85 7.13
C ASP A 79 15.30 -0.85 8.39
N HIS A 80 15.65 -0.04 9.41
CA HIS A 80 14.78 0.19 10.56
C HIS A 80 13.38 0.59 10.12
N PRO A 81 12.33 0.00 10.71
CA PRO A 81 11.00 0.12 10.17
C PRO A 81 10.46 1.54 10.33
N LYS A 82 10.18 2.19 9.20
CA LYS A 82 9.41 3.42 9.13
C LYS A 82 7.99 3.07 8.77
N TRP A 83 7.07 3.35 9.69
CA TRP A 83 5.65 3.00 9.59
C TRP A 83 4.78 4.14 9.08
N GLU A 84 5.39 5.29 8.78
CA GLU A 84 4.67 6.51 8.49
C GLU A 84 3.91 6.39 7.17
N ALA A 85 2.59 6.34 7.28
CA ALA A 85 1.66 6.52 6.17
C ALA A 85 1.40 8.01 6.01
N LEU A 86 1.64 8.53 4.81
CA LEU A 86 1.32 9.90 4.47
C LEU A 86 0.05 9.92 3.62
N ASP A 87 -1.03 10.43 4.19
CA ASP A 87 -2.32 10.52 3.53
C ASP A 87 -2.22 11.39 2.26
N ARG A 88 -3.01 11.03 1.24
CA ARG A 88 -3.02 11.77 -0.02
C ARG A 88 -3.55 13.20 0.19
N SER A 89 -2.74 14.17 -0.21
CA SER A 89 -3.02 15.60 -0.13
C SER A 89 -2.20 16.36 -1.16
N ALA A 90 -2.47 17.67 -1.30
CA ALA A 90 -1.68 18.54 -2.19
C ALA A 90 -0.22 18.64 -1.76
N GLU A 91 0.06 18.50 -0.45
CA GLU A 91 1.39 18.49 0.12
C GLU A 91 2.12 17.19 -0.20
N THR A 92 1.48 16.03 -0.04
CA THR A 92 2.12 14.74 -0.38
C THR A 92 2.29 14.53 -1.88
N ASP A 93 1.48 15.20 -2.72
CA ASP A 93 1.74 15.27 -4.17
C ASP A 93 3.07 15.97 -4.50
N GLN A 94 3.59 16.81 -3.59
CA GLN A 94 4.87 17.48 -3.74
C GLN A 94 6.06 16.73 -3.12
N ASP A 95 5.80 15.61 -2.46
CA ASP A 95 6.84 14.79 -1.83
C ASP A 95 7.86 14.26 -2.85
N GLU A 96 9.12 14.14 -2.43
CA GLU A 96 10.21 13.72 -3.30
C GLU A 96 10.03 12.27 -3.78
N TYR A 97 9.60 11.36 -2.91
CA TYR A 97 9.39 9.96 -3.26
C TYR A 97 8.22 9.81 -4.23
N ARG A 98 7.17 10.63 -4.05
CA ARG A 98 6.06 10.71 -5.00
C ARG A 98 6.52 11.17 -6.39
N LYS A 99 7.32 12.24 -6.45
CA LYS A 99 7.88 12.75 -7.72
C LYS A 99 8.77 11.73 -8.40
N ASN A 100 9.65 11.07 -7.64
CA ASN A 100 10.55 10.04 -8.14
C ASN A 100 9.77 8.83 -8.69
N TYR A 101 8.72 8.39 -8.00
CA TYR A 101 7.82 7.33 -8.49
C TYR A 101 7.19 7.72 -9.84
N LEU A 102 6.65 8.93 -9.96
CA LEU A 102 6.01 9.39 -11.19
C LEU A 102 7.00 9.48 -12.36
N LEU A 103 8.23 9.97 -12.11
CA LEU A 103 9.31 10.01 -13.10
C LEU A 103 9.73 8.61 -13.55
N ALA A 104 9.90 7.68 -12.61
CA ALA A 104 10.28 6.31 -12.94
C ALA A 104 9.18 5.60 -13.75
N ARG A 105 7.91 5.83 -13.41
CA ARG A 105 6.75 5.31 -14.16
C ARG A 105 6.68 5.89 -15.58
N SER A 106 6.91 7.18 -15.78
CA SER A 106 6.88 7.79 -17.12
C SER A 106 8.00 7.29 -18.03
N ASN A 107 9.13 6.89 -17.44
CA ASN A 107 10.27 6.36 -18.18
C ASN A 107 10.15 4.86 -18.50
N GLY A 108 9.04 4.23 -18.12
CA GLY A 108 8.80 2.81 -18.34
C GLY A 108 9.57 1.89 -17.40
N SER A 109 10.19 2.42 -16.34
CA SER A 109 10.92 1.62 -15.33
C SER A 109 9.99 0.79 -14.46
N PHE A 110 8.69 1.11 -14.43
CA PHE A 110 7.66 0.36 -13.71
C PHE A 110 6.42 0.21 -14.59
N LEU A 111 5.87 -1.00 -14.65
CA LEU A 111 4.59 -1.31 -15.31
C LEU A 111 3.55 -1.60 -14.22
N VAL A 112 2.62 -0.68 -13.98
CA VAL A 112 1.38 -0.90 -13.22
C VAL A 112 0.22 -0.17 -13.89
#